data_AF-A0A0F9EM56-F1
#
_entry.id   AF-A0A0F9EM56-F1
#
_cell.length_a   1.000
_cell.length_b   1.000
_cell.length_c   1.000
_cell.angle_alpha   90.00
_cell.angle_beta   90.00
_cell.angle_gamma   90.00
#
_symmetry.space_group_name_H-M   'P 1'
#
loop_
_entity.id
_entity.type
_entity.pdbx_description
1 polymer ?
#
loop_
_entity_poly.entity_id
_entity_poly.type
_entity_poly.pdbx_seq_one_letter_code
_entity_poly.pdbx_strand_id
1 'polypeptide(L)'
;PACIRCHVVAFAMADGFRGVALSPDRIDVQCEGCHGRATDHVRARKAGKDPAVGRLTKVLPNSCRTCHDWIHSPTFSYDTYWERIKHGKEPTDK
;
A
#
# COMPACT_ATOMS: atom_id res chain seq x y z
N PRO A 1 -17.75 3.74 8.24
CA PRO A 1 -16.28 3.96 8.24
C PRO A 1 -15.45 2.67 8.09
N ALA A 2 -15.87 1.55 8.71
CA ALA A 2 -15.11 0.29 8.75
C ALA A 2 -14.71 -0.27 7.37
N CYS A 3 -15.56 -0.11 6.35
CA CYS A 3 -15.29 -0.60 4.99
C CYS A 3 -14.24 0.30 4.28
N ILE A 4 -14.37 1.61 4.43
CA ILE A 4 -13.64 2.59 3.60
C ILE A 4 -12.15 2.55 3.90
N ARG A 5 -11.74 2.24 5.14
CA ARG A 5 -10.32 2.13 5.55
C ARG A 5 -9.50 1.15 4.71
N CYS A 6 -10.15 0.18 4.08
CA CYS A 6 -9.52 -0.88 3.28
C CYS A 6 -9.70 -0.73 1.77
N HIS A 7 -10.57 0.17 1.34
CA HIS A 7 -10.92 0.37 -0.07
C HIS A 7 -10.47 1.73 -0.60
N VAL A 8 -9.60 2.42 0.14
CA VAL A 8 -9.00 3.70 -0.25
C VAL A 8 -7.57 3.75 0.30
N VAL A 9 -6.76 4.64 -0.26
CA VAL A 9 -5.44 4.95 0.28
C VAL A 9 -5.46 6.23 1.13
N ALA A 10 -4.55 6.32 2.09
CA ALA A 10 -4.41 7.45 3.01
C ALA A 10 -5.70 7.78 3.80
N PHE A 11 -6.46 6.76 4.22
CA PHE A 11 -7.67 6.96 5.04
C PHE A 11 -7.38 7.75 6.33
N ALA A 12 -8.26 8.69 6.67
CA ALA A 12 -8.17 9.56 7.86
C ALA A 12 -6.91 10.45 7.95
N MET A 13 -6.11 10.55 6.88
CA MET A 13 -5.02 11.52 6.81
C MET A 13 -5.55 12.90 6.39
N ALA A 14 -4.91 13.97 6.87
CA ALA A 14 -5.32 15.35 6.55
C ALA A 14 -5.32 15.65 5.03
N ASP A 15 -4.40 15.04 4.30
CA ASP A 15 -4.25 15.12 2.85
C ASP A 15 -4.62 13.81 2.13
N GLY A 16 -5.41 12.96 2.78
CA GLY A 16 -5.80 11.64 2.29
C GLY A 16 -7.14 11.59 1.58
N PHE A 17 -7.77 10.40 1.57
CA PHE A 17 -9.08 10.20 0.96
C PHE A 17 -10.16 11.07 1.64
N ARG A 18 -10.88 11.88 0.85
CA ARG A 18 -11.92 12.82 1.29
C ARG A 18 -13.27 12.61 0.58
N GLY A 19 -13.44 11.45 -0.07
CA GLY A 19 -14.61 11.12 -0.87
C GLY A 19 -14.28 11.07 -2.36
N VAL A 20 -15.03 10.25 -3.10
CA VAL A 20 -14.76 9.95 -4.52
C VAL A 20 -14.69 11.21 -5.39
N ALA A 21 -15.55 12.20 -5.13
CA ALA A 21 -15.55 13.45 -5.89
C ALA A 21 -14.32 14.34 -5.63
N LEU A 22 -13.76 14.31 -4.42
CA LEU A 22 -12.66 15.21 -4.00
C LEU A 22 -11.28 14.56 -4.12
N SER A 23 -11.22 13.23 -4.05
CA SER A 23 -9.97 12.46 -4.12
C SER A 23 -10.17 11.19 -4.96
N PRO A 24 -10.52 11.32 -6.25
CA PRO A 24 -10.76 10.17 -7.12
C PRO A 24 -9.49 9.33 -7.35
N ASP A 25 -8.31 9.92 -7.17
CA ASP A 25 -7.01 9.26 -7.25
C ASP A 25 -6.67 8.43 -6.00
N ARG A 26 -7.53 8.43 -4.98
CA ARG A 26 -7.31 7.72 -3.70
C ARG A 26 -8.26 6.56 -3.47
N ILE A 27 -9.06 6.19 -4.46
CA ILE A 27 -9.94 5.03 -4.40
C ILE A 27 -9.17 3.73 -4.62
N ASP A 28 -9.78 2.63 -4.19
CA ASP A 28 -9.28 1.26 -4.31
C ASP A 28 -7.96 0.99 -3.58
N VAL A 29 -7.47 -0.24 -3.74
CA VAL A 29 -6.19 -0.68 -3.19
C VAL A 29 -5.10 -0.39 -4.22
N GLN A 30 -4.20 0.53 -3.90
CA GLN A 30 -3.08 0.93 -4.76
C GLN A 30 -1.73 0.60 -4.11
N CYS A 31 -0.63 0.98 -4.78
CA CYS A 31 0.74 0.78 -4.30
C CYS A 31 0.91 1.20 -2.83
N GLU A 32 0.36 2.36 -2.47
CA GLU A 32 0.50 2.96 -1.13
C GLU A 32 -0.28 2.20 -0.05
N GLY A 33 -1.25 1.35 -0.44
CA GLY A 33 -1.97 0.47 0.48
C GLY A 33 -1.07 -0.62 1.08
N CYS A 34 0.03 -0.99 0.42
CA CYS A 34 0.98 -1.98 0.93
C CYS A 34 2.37 -1.40 1.22
N HIS A 35 2.83 -0.44 0.41
CA HIS A 35 4.18 0.13 0.47
C HIS A 35 4.30 1.44 1.25
N GLY A 36 3.18 1.97 1.76
CA GLY A 36 3.14 3.30 2.36
C GLY A 36 3.27 4.42 1.33
N ARG A 37 3.40 5.67 1.82
CA ARG A 37 3.36 6.86 0.96
C ARG A 37 4.53 6.93 -0.01
N ALA A 38 4.24 7.22 -1.28
CA ALA A 38 5.25 7.26 -2.34
C ALA A 38 5.80 8.67 -2.63
N THR A 39 5.55 9.67 -1.78
CA THR A 39 5.98 11.07 -2.03
C THR A 39 7.48 11.19 -2.28
N ASP A 40 8.31 10.60 -1.40
CA ASP A 40 9.76 10.69 -1.52
C ASP A 40 10.30 9.84 -2.65
N HIS A 41 9.62 8.71 -2.95
CA HIS A 41 9.89 7.91 -4.14
C HIS A 41 9.74 8.75 -5.42
N VAL A 42 8.59 9.40 -5.60
CA VAL A 42 8.31 10.22 -6.79
C VAL A 42 9.29 11.38 -6.89
N ARG A 43 9.60 12.07 -5.78
CA ARG A 43 10.59 13.15 -5.75
C ARG A 43 11.98 12.66 -6.17
N ALA A 44 12.43 11.53 -5.64
CA ALA A 44 13.72 10.95 -5.98
C ALA A 44 13.81 10.57 -7.47
N ARG A 45 12.76 9.95 -8.03
CA ARG A 45 12.69 9.60 -9.46
C ARG A 45 12.68 10.83 -10.36
N LYS A 46 11.89 11.85 -10.03
CA LYS A 46 11.85 13.12 -10.79
C LYS A 46 13.19 13.86 -10.77
N ALA A 47 13.94 13.76 -9.67
CA ALA A 47 15.26 14.36 -9.53
C ALA A 47 16.41 13.49 -10.11
N GLY A 48 16.11 12.37 -10.76
CA GLY A 48 17.13 11.47 -11.34
C GLY A 48 18.05 10.83 -10.29
N LYS A 49 17.62 10.74 -9.03
CA LYS A 49 18.43 10.15 -7.96
C LYS A 49 18.53 8.64 -8.10
N ASP A 50 19.61 8.09 -7.54
CA ASP A 50 19.85 6.66 -7.43
C ASP A 50 18.58 5.89 -6.99
N PRO A 51 18.24 4.76 -7.62
CA PRO A 51 17.05 3.95 -7.32
C PRO A 51 16.82 3.62 -5.84
N ALA A 52 17.89 3.48 -5.04
CA ALA A 52 17.83 3.20 -3.62
C ALA A 52 17.30 4.39 -2.79
N VAL A 53 17.46 5.62 -3.28
CA VAL A 53 16.89 6.81 -2.63
C VAL A 53 15.39 6.84 -2.83
N GLY A 54 14.62 7.06 -1.75
CA GLY A 54 13.15 7.03 -1.82
C GLY A 54 12.60 5.65 -2.17
N ARG A 55 13.29 4.58 -1.75
CA ARG A 55 12.79 3.22 -1.93
C ARG A 55 11.47 3.04 -1.17
N LEU A 56 10.51 2.36 -1.81
CA LEU A 56 9.24 1.99 -1.19
C LEU A 56 9.46 1.02 -0.02
N THR A 57 8.59 1.12 0.99
CA THR A 57 8.65 0.25 2.17
C THR A 57 8.51 -1.21 1.78
N LYS A 58 9.28 -2.10 2.42
CA LYS A 58 9.13 -3.57 2.25
C LYS A 58 7.74 -3.97 2.77
N VAL A 59 7.01 -4.75 1.98
CA VAL A 59 5.73 -5.32 2.41
C VAL A 59 6.02 -6.43 3.41
N LEU A 60 5.32 -6.40 4.54
CA LEU A 60 5.37 -7.46 5.55
C LEU A 60 3.99 -8.13 5.64
N PRO A 61 3.87 -9.35 6.20
CA PRO A 61 2.57 -9.99 6.38
C PRO A 61 1.55 -9.12 7.13
N ASN A 62 2.02 -8.22 8.00
CA ASN A 62 1.15 -7.29 8.71
C ASN A 62 0.50 -6.25 7.79
N SER A 63 1.14 -5.87 6.68
CA SER A 63 0.55 -4.96 5.68
C SER A 63 -0.77 -5.52 5.14
N CYS A 64 -0.86 -6.83 4.90
CA CYS A 64 -2.08 -7.50 4.44
C CYS A 64 -3.15 -7.58 5.55
N ARG A 65 -2.72 -7.85 6.79
CA ARG A 65 -3.62 -8.03 7.95
C ARG A 65 -4.25 -6.73 8.46
N THR A 66 -3.85 -5.58 7.93
CA THR A 66 -4.56 -4.31 8.16
C THR A 66 -6.01 -4.35 7.67
N CYS A 67 -6.29 -5.20 6.67
CA CYS A 67 -7.61 -5.38 6.07
C CYS A 67 -8.10 -6.82 6.10
N HIS A 68 -7.18 -7.78 5.98
CA HIS A 68 -7.53 -9.19 6.10
C HIS A 68 -7.46 -9.66 7.55
N ASP A 69 -8.56 -9.46 8.27
CA ASP A 69 -8.78 -9.96 9.63
C ASP A 69 -9.92 -10.98 9.67
N TRP A 70 -10.21 -11.51 10.86
CA TRP A 70 -11.25 -12.52 11.05
C TRP A 70 -12.68 -12.04 10.74
N ILE A 71 -12.91 -10.73 10.75
CA ILE A 71 -14.22 -10.12 10.46
C ILE A 71 -14.38 -9.92 8.96
N HIS A 72 -13.36 -9.35 8.32
CA HIS A 72 -13.42 -8.88 6.94
C HIS A 72 -12.97 -9.94 5.92
N SER A 73 -12.17 -10.92 6.34
CA SER A 73 -11.62 -11.95 5.47
C SER A 73 -11.29 -13.23 6.26
N PRO A 74 -12.29 -13.93 6.82
CA PRO A 74 -12.09 -15.05 7.75
C PRO A 74 -11.30 -16.24 7.17
N THR A 75 -11.26 -16.37 5.84
CA THR A 75 -10.53 -17.43 5.13
C THR A 75 -9.19 -16.95 4.55
N PHE A 76 -8.69 -15.78 4.96
CA PHE A 76 -7.42 -15.25 4.48
C PHE A 76 -6.25 -16.16 4.85
N SER A 77 -5.41 -16.47 3.87
CA SER A 77 -4.11 -17.12 4.05
C SER A 77 -3.06 -16.26 3.37
N TYR A 78 -2.11 -15.75 4.15
CA TYR A 78 -1.05 -14.88 3.65
C TYR A 78 -0.28 -15.55 2.51
N ASP A 79 0.18 -16.78 2.71
CA ASP A 79 1.01 -17.49 1.73
C ASP A 79 0.29 -17.66 0.40
N THR A 80 -0.99 -18.05 0.42
CA THR A 80 -1.75 -18.27 -0.83
C THR A 80 -2.13 -16.97 -1.55
N TYR A 81 -2.37 -15.88 -0.82
CA TYR A 81 -2.75 -14.60 -1.40
C TYR A 81 -1.52 -13.84 -1.89
N TRP A 82 -0.40 -13.91 -1.17
CA TRP A 82 0.86 -13.27 -1.53
C TRP A 82 1.36 -13.73 -2.90
N GLU A 83 1.25 -15.04 -3.18
CA GLU A 83 1.65 -15.61 -4.48
C GLU A 83 0.93 -14.98 -5.68
N ARG A 84 -0.27 -14.43 -5.50
CA ARG A 84 -1.04 -13.80 -6.58
C ARG A 84 -0.57 -12.39 -6.92
N ILE A 85 0.08 -11.71 -5.98
CA ILE A 85 0.37 -10.27 -6.08
C ILE A 85 1.85 -9.94 -5.96
N LYS A 86 2.69 -10.85 -5.45
CA LYS A 86 4.12 -10.60 -5.22
C LYS A 86 4.78 -10.06 -6.48
N HIS A 87 5.54 -8.97 -6.32
CA HIS A 87 6.13 -8.27 -7.45
C HIS A 87 7.44 -7.58 -7.07
N GLY A 88 8.18 -7.20 -8.11
CA GLY A 88 9.52 -6.63 -7.98
C GLY A 88 10.57 -7.69 -7.63
N LYS A 89 11.82 -7.25 -7.59
CA LYS A 89 12.89 -8.06 -7.02
C LYS A 89 12.85 -7.86 -5.51
N GLU A 90 12.52 -8.92 -4.76
CA GLU A 90 12.75 -8.92 -3.32
C GLU A 90 14.22 -8.53 -3.08
N PRO A 91 14.52 -7.57 -2.21
CA PRO A 91 15.90 -7.40 -1.78
C PRO A 91 16.34 -8.74 -1.21
N THR A 92 17.35 -9.35 -1.82
CA THR A 92 18.07 -10.45 -1.18
C THR A 92 18.57 -9.89 0.14
N ASP A 93 18.10 -10.44 1.25
CA ASP A 93 18.55 -10.04 2.57
C ASP A 93 20.09 -10.10 2.57
N LYS A 94 20.73 -8.94 2.72
CA LYS A 94 22.16 -8.77 2.98
C LYS A 94 22.27 -8.02 4.29
#